data_AF-K9Y7X0-F1
#
_entry.id   AF-K9Y7X0-F1
#
_cell.length_a   1.000
_cell.length_b   1.000
_cell.length_c   1.000
_cell.angle_alpha   90.00
_cell.angle_beta   90.00
_cell.angle_gamma   90.00
#
_symmetry.space_group_name_H-M   'P 1'
#
loop_
_entity.id
_entity.type
_entity.pdbx_description
1 polymer ?
#
loop_
_entity_poly.entity_id
_entity_poly.type
_entity_poly.pdbx_seq_one_letter_code
_entity_poly.pdbx_strand_id
1 'polypeptide(L)' 'MAINIKNPDVDRLIQELRAMTGEGPTEIVKRALEREYQELRRERRQTQLAENLSKLQEIAQTKVQYFDPNTLYDENGLPL' A
#
# COMPACT_ATOMS: atom_id res chain seq x y z
N MET A 1 -20.39 -7.27 -16.09
CA MET A 1 -20.86 -6.14 -16.93
C MET A 1 -19.87 -5.96 -18.08
N ALA A 2 -20.35 -5.71 -19.30
CA ALA A 2 -19.49 -5.39 -20.43
C ALA A 2 -19.23 -3.88 -20.46
N ILE A 3 -17.96 -3.48 -20.47
CA ILE A 3 -17.53 -2.08 -20.66
C ILE A 3 -17.61 -1.77 -22.16
N ASN A 4 -18.29 -0.67 -22.53
CA ASN A 4 -18.28 -0.13 -23.89
C ASN A 4 -17.54 1.21 -23.88
N ILE A 5 -16.44 1.29 -24.62
CA ILE A 5 -15.61 2.50 -24.75
C ILE A 5 -15.68 2.95 -26.20
N LYS A 6 -16.28 4.12 -26.45
CA LYS A 6 -16.28 4.77 -27.77
C LYS A 6 -15.30 5.93 -27.77
N ASN A 7 -14.01 5.61 -27.86
CA ASN A 7 -12.93 6.59 -27.93
C ASN A 7 -11.86 6.12 -28.92
N PRO A 8 -11.60 6.87 -30.01
CA PRO A 8 -10.64 6.46 -31.04
C PRO A 8 -9.20 6.35 -30.52
N ASP A 9 -8.83 7.13 -29.49
CA ASP A 9 -7.50 7.05 -28.89
C ASP A 9 -7.31 5.75 -28.12
N VAL A 10 -8.36 5.29 -27.44
CA VAL A 10 -8.35 4.00 -26.73
C VAL A 10 -8.24 2.86 -27.72
N ASP A 11 -8.99 2.93 -28.83
CA ASP A 11 -8.90 1.94 -29.89
C ASP A 11 -7.48 1.88 -30.49
N ARG A 12 -6.87 3.04 -30.76
CA ARG A 12 -5.48 3.12 -31.26
C ARG A 12 -4.50 2.46 -30.27
N LEU A 13 -4.57 2.81 -28.99
CA LEU A 13 -3.71 2.25 -27.95
C LEU A 13 -3.89 0.73 -27.82
N ILE A 14 -5.14 0.24 -27.89
CA ILE A 14 -5.41 -1.19 -27.90
C ILE A 14 -4.73 -1.83 -29.10
N GLN A 15 -4.88 -1.31 -30.33
CA GLN A 15 -4.23 -1.92 -31.49
C GLN A 15 -2.70 -1.94 -31.38
N GLU A 16 -2.08 -0.87 -30.89
CA GLU A 16 -0.64 -0.81 -30.65
C GLU A 16 -0.19 -1.88 -29.64
N LEU A 17 -0.91 -1.99 -28.51
CA LEU A 17 -0.62 -2.99 -27.48
C LEU A 17 -0.86 -4.41 -27.99
N ARG A 18 -1.88 -4.64 -28.82
CA ARG A 18 -2.12 -5.93 -29.47
C ARG A 18 -0.95 -6.31 -30.38
N ALA A 19 -0.45 -5.37 -31.18
CA ALA A 19 0.70 -5.60 -32.06
C ALA A 19 1.97 -5.94 -31.27
N MET A 20 2.17 -5.32 -30.10
CA MET A 20 3.35 -5.55 -29.27
C MET A 20 3.27 -6.83 -28.42
N THR A 21 2.08 -7.18 -27.94
CA THR A 21 1.91 -8.25 -26.93
C THR A 21 1.26 -9.53 -27.48
N GLY A 22 0.58 -9.45 -28.62
CA GLY A 22 -0.22 -10.53 -29.18
C GLY A 22 -1.53 -10.80 -28.42
N GLU A 23 -1.86 -10.01 -27.39
CA GLU A 23 -3.03 -10.24 -26.57
C GLU A 23 -4.33 -9.69 -27.18
N GLY A 24 -5.47 -10.11 -26.64
CA GLY A 24 -6.78 -9.56 -27.00
C GLY A 24 -7.07 -8.23 -26.29
N PRO A 25 -7.98 -7.40 -26.82
CA PRO A 25 -8.41 -6.14 -26.18
C PRO A 25 -8.81 -6.29 -24.72
N THR A 26 -9.54 -7.36 -24.40
CA THR A 26 -10.04 -7.62 -23.04
C THR A 26 -8.90 -7.85 -22.05
N GLU A 27 -7.89 -8.64 -22.40
CA GLU A 27 -6.75 -8.88 -21.49
C GLU A 27 -5.85 -7.66 -21.35
N ILE A 28 -5.68 -6.89 -22.42
CA ILE A 28 -4.99 -5.60 -22.38
C ILE A 28 -5.67 -4.66 -21.38
N VAL A 29 -6.99 -4.48 -21.52
CA VAL A 29 -7.78 -3.60 -20.64
C VAL A 29 -7.78 -4.11 -19.20
N LYS A 30 -8.01 -5.41 -18.99
CA LYS A 30 -7.99 -6.02 -17.66
C LYS A 30 -6.65 -5.79 -16.96
N ARG A 31 -5.53 -6.06 -17.64
CA ARG A 31 -4.20 -5.88 -17.08
C ARG A 31 -3.88 -4.41 -16.79
N ALA A 32 -4.33 -3.48 -17.64
CA ALA A 32 -4.18 -2.04 -17.39
C ALA A 32 -4.93 -1.62 -16.11
N LEU A 33 -6.19 -2.08 -15.97
CA LEU A 33 -7.01 -1.82 -14.78
C LEU A 33 -6.42 -2.45 -13.52
N GLU A 34 -5.90 -3.68 -13.61
CA GLU A 34 -5.25 -4.35 -12.48
C GLU A 34 -3.99 -3.60 -12.02
N ARG A 35 -3.17 -3.10 -12.95
CA ARG A 35 -1.99 -2.28 -12.63
C ARG A 35 -2.38 -1.00 -11.90
N GLU A 36 -3.31 -0.24 -12.48
CA GLU A 36 -3.81 1.01 -11.88
C GLU A 36 -4.39 0.77 -10.49
N TYR A 37 -5.20 -0.28 -10.34
CA TYR A 37 -5.79 -0.65 -9.05
C TYR A 37 -4.73 -1.01 -8.01
N GLN A 38 -3.71 -1.79 -8.39
CA GLN A 38 -2.65 -2.21 -7.47
C GLN A 38 -1.80 -1.02 -7.01
N GLU A 39 -1.50 -0.08 -7.91
CA GLU A 39 -0.76 1.14 -7.59
C GLU A 39 -1.52 2.00 -6.58
N LEU A 40 -2.78 2.35 -6.89
CA LEU A 40 -3.65 3.12 -5.98
C LEU A 40 -3.86 2.42 -4.64
N ARG A 41 -4.00 1.09 -4.63
CA ARG A 41 -4.13 0.30 -3.40
C ARG A 41 -2.85 0.32 -2.57
N ARG A 42 -1.67 0.35 -3.20
CA ARG A 42 -0.38 0.47 -2.49
C ARG A 42 -0.25 1.84 -1.85
N GLU A 43 -0.52 2.91 -2.61
CA GLU A 43 -0.46 4.28 -2.12
C GLU A 43 -1.40 4.50 -0.93
N ARG A 44 -2.67 4.09 -1.06
CA ARG A 44 -3.64 4.19 0.05
C ARG A 44 -3.17 3.48 1.32
N ARG A 45 -2.57 2.30 1.19
CA ARG A 45 -2.04 1.56 2.34
C ARG A 45 -0.87 2.27 3.00
N GLN A 46 0.03 2.87 2.22
CA GLN A 46 1.15 3.64 2.76
C GLN A 46 0.66 4.88 3.50
N THR A 47 -0.27 5.64 2.92
CA THR A 47 -0.88 6.80 3.58
C THR A 47 -1.58 6.42 4.87
N GLN A 48 -2.41 5.38 4.86
CA GLN A 48 -3.09 4.89 6.06
C GLN A 48 -2.10 4.42 7.14
N LEU A 49 -1.02 3.73 6.75
CA LEU A 49 0.01 3.31 7.69
C LEU A 49 0.70 4.52 8.33
N ALA A 50 1.08 5.53 7.52
CA ALA A 50 1.72 6.74 8.01
C ALA A 50 0.82 7.53 8.97
N GLU A 51 -0.46 7.67 8.65
CA GLU A 51 -1.45 8.32 9.52
C GLU A 51 -1.64 7.54 10.83
N ASN A 52 -1.74 6.21 10.76
CA ASN A 52 -1.93 5.38 11.94
C ASN A 52 -0.69 5.36 12.82
N LEU A 53 0.52 5.29 12.25
CA LEU A 53 1.78 5.35 13.00
C LEU A 53 1.92 6.68 13.72
N SER A 54 1.59 7.79 13.07
CA SER A 54 1.61 9.12 13.68
C SER A 54 0.69 9.19 14.91
N LYS A 55 -0.54 8.68 14.78
CA LYS A 55 -1.50 8.62 15.91
C LYS A 55 -1.00 7.72 17.04
N LEU A 56 -0.43 6.56 16.72
CA LEU A 56 0.12 5.64 17.72
C LEU A 56 1.31 6.26 18.45
N GLN A 57 2.17 6.99 17.75
CA GLN A 57 3.31 7.69 18.34
C GLN A 57 2.86 8.78 19.32
N GLU A 58 1.85 9.56 18.96
CA GLU A 58 1.26 10.58 19.83
C GLU A 58 0.68 9.94 21.11
N ILE A 59 -0.10 8.87 20.97
CA ILE A 59 -0.64 8.12 22.12
C ILE A 59 0.50 7.55 22.97
N ALA A 60 1.52 6.96 22.35
CA ALA A 60 2.66 6.40 23.07
C ALA A 60 3.36 7.47 23.89
N GLN A 61 3.64 8.64 23.33
CA GLN A 61 4.27 9.76 24.05
C GLN A 61 3.48 10.17 25.31
N THR A 62 2.14 10.15 25.28
CA THR A 62 1.33 10.44 26.47
C THR A 62 1.39 9.35 27.55
N LYS A 63 1.76 8.13 27.18
CA LYS A 63 1.78 6.95 28.07
C LYS A 63 3.18 6.53 28.50
N VAL A 64 4.22 7.08 27.87
CA VAL A 64 5.61 6.75 28.18
C VAL A 64 5.89 7.12 29.63
N GLN A 65 6.14 6.11 30.45
CA GLN A 65 6.78 6.26 31.74
C GLN A 65 8.25 5.97 31.56
N TYR A 66 9.11 6.80 32.16
CA TYR A 66 10.53 6.52 32.21
C TYR A 66 10.75 5.19 32.92
N PHE A 67 11.48 4.29 32.25
CA PHE A 67 11.82 2.97 32.75
C PHE A 67 13.33 2.89 32.84
N ASP A 68 13.86 2.71 34.05
CA ASP A 68 15.28 2.44 34.27
C ASP A 68 15.48 0.92 34.42
N PRO A 69 16.13 0.25 33.45
CA PRO A 69 16.38 -1.19 33.53
C PRO A 69 17.15 -1.61 34.78
N ASN A 70 17.95 -0.71 35.39
CA ASN A 70 18.70 -0.99 36.61
C ASN A 70 17.80 -1.12 37.85
N THR A 71 16.51 -0.81 37.74
CA THR A 71 15.54 -0.99 38.83
C THR A 71 14.91 -2.38 38.87
N LEU A 72 15.17 -3.24 37.87
CA LEU A 72 14.58 -4.58 37.81
C LEU A 72 15.32 -5.62 38.65
N TYR A 73 16.64 -5.46 38.81
CA TYR A 73 17.49 -6.46 39.43
C TYR A 73 18.50 -5.81 40.35
N ASP A 74 18.80 -6.48 41.46
CA ASP A 74 19.88 -6.10 42.36
C ASP A 74 21.28 -6.42 41.78
N GLU A 75 22.32 -6.08 42.52
CA GLU A 75 23.72 -6.33 42.16
C GLU A 75 24.07 -7.82 41.98
N ASN A 76 23.22 -8.73 42.49
CA ASN A 76 23.38 -10.18 42.36
C ASN A 76 22.52 -10.76 41.22
N GLY A 77 21.79 -9.91 40.48
CA GLY A 77 20.91 -10.33 39.38
C GLY A 77 19.58 -10.91 39.85
N LEU A 78 19.19 -10.70 41.10
CA LEU A 78 17.90 -11.12 41.65
C LEU A 78 16.86 -10.01 41.45
N PRO A 79 15.60 -10.36 41.14
CA PRO A 79 14.54 -9.36 41.00
C PRO A 79 14.34 -8.63 42.34
N LEU A 80 14.32 -7.29 42.27
CA LEU A 80 13.99 -6.41 43.40
C LEU A 80 12.51 -6.50 43.80
#